data_AF-A0A934GKQ7-F1
#
_entry.id   AF-A0A934GKQ7-F1
#
_cell.length_a   1.000
_cell.length_b   1.000
_cell.length_c   1.000
_cell.angle_alpha   90.00
_cell.angle_beta   90.00
_cell.angle_gamma   90.00
#
_symmetry.space_group_name_H-M   'P 1'
#
loop_
_entity.id
_entity.type
_entity.pdbx_description
1 polymer ?
#
loop_
_entity_poly.entity_id
_entity_poly.type
_entity_poly.pdbx_seq_one_letter_code
_entity_poly.pdbx_strand_id
1 'polypeptide(L)'
;MTDNLPSTSRISRAALGIVKAIGPFVLSQSAKASEAFAQHQMRLAQVEACKELMLAEVRTLTDVRRKLLEKYYETSEEERFRIKRDVGDLDKEIRRLGVYQKALEYLPKESEGQPAETAPDKPQGEISSSWQDRFDELARLQNEAWRQELLSRAMAREAQNPGSISPRALWFIGTVDDHIFHAFASLIDVCSVVLGRYMIPNHQGYYERFIPNCALGDSYRLGNVTFLLNDLGLMGDLLTSQKQIPENGMFQVACGSKYYILKTKQRLSVSGIILTPLGDSIASLYDPKENALGLEIFDAWVKSIGPEIAEVQQGT
;
A
#
# COMPACT_ATOMS: atom_id res chain seq x y z
N MET A 1 -15.50 43.64 17.88
CA MET A 1 -14.34 43.96 18.72
C MET A 1 -14.08 42.71 19.56
N THR A 2 -13.35 41.75 19.00
CA THR A 2 -11.91 41.54 19.19
C THR A 2 -11.58 41.19 20.64
N ASP A 3 -11.78 39.93 21.01
CA ASP A 3 -11.00 39.32 22.08
C ASP A 3 -9.99 38.36 21.46
N ASN A 4 -8.79 38.93 21.31
CA ASN A 4 -7.54 38.21 21.10
C ASN A 4 -7.29 37.33 22.32
N LEU A 5 -7.27 36.00 22.13
CA LEU A 5 -6.64 35.08 23.08
C LEU A 5 -5.23 34.76 22.60
N PRO A 6 -4.17 35.23 23.30
CA PRO A 6 -2.81 34.76 23.05
C PRO A 6 -2.63 33.34 23.59
N SER A 7 -2.03 32.50 22.76
CA SER A 7 -1.61 31.12 23.01
C SER A 7 -0.69 31.00 24.24
N THR A 8 -1.17 30.35 25.30
CA THR A 8 -0.35 29.96 26.46
C THR A 8 0.35 28.61 26.23
N SER A 9 1.64 28.56 26.56
CA SER A 9 2.61 27.53 26.17
C SER A 9 2.44 26.18 26.88
N ARG A 10 2.93 25.10 26.23
CA ARG A 10 2.73 23.66 26.59
C ARG A 10 3.18 23.27 28.01
N ILE A 11 4.07 24.03 28.65
CA ILE A 11 4.68 23.68 29.95
C ILE A 11 3.82 24.16 31.13
N SER A 12 3.11 25.28 31.01
CA SER A 12 2.19 25.80 32.04
C SER A 12 0.96 24.89 32.22
N ARG A 13 0.58 24.14 31.17
CA ARG A 13 -0.40 23.04 31.22
C ARG A 13 0.14 21.79 31.91
N ALA A 14 1.44 21.51 31.76
CA ALA A 14 2.10 20.37 32.38
C ALA A 14 2.29 20.55 33.89
N ALA A 15 2.64 21.76 34.36
CA ALA A 15 2.77 22.05 35.80
C ALA A 15 1.44 21.96 36.56
N LEU A 16 0.33 22.38 35.94
CA LEU A 16 -1.02 22.28 36.53
C LEU A 16 -1.56 20.83 36.55
N GLY A 17 -1.04 19.96 35.67
CA GLY A 17 -1.28 18.50 35.66
C GLY A 17 -0.54 17.74 36.77
N ILE A 18 0.64 18.24 37.18
CA ILE A 18 1.41 17.70 38.31
C ILE A 18 0.73 18.03 39.64
N VAL A 19 0.23 19.27 39.83
CA VAL A 19 -0.52 19.72 41.03
C VAL A 19 -1.78 18.88 41.27
N LYS A 20 -2.26 18.18 40.24
CA LYS A 20 -3.50 17.46 40.30
C LYS A 20 -3.31 16.02 40.87
N ALA A 21 -2.21 15.34 40.63
CA ALA A 21 -2.04 13.94 41.05
C ALA A 21 -1.54 13.75 42.50
N ILE A 22 -2.00 14.58 43.46
CA ILE A 22 -1.81 14.38 44.91
C ILE A 22 -3.12 13.94 45.62
N GLY A 23 -4.23 13.68 44.90
CA GLY A 23 -5.43 13.04 45.50
C GLY A 23 -6.78 13.34 44.81
N PRO A 24 -7.93 12.91 45.38
CA PRO A 24 -9.25 12.80 44.73
C PRO A 24 -9.95 14.12 44.33
N PHE A 25 -9.30 15.27 44.44
CA PHE A 25 -9.85 16.57 44.02
C PHE A 25 -9.66 16.84 42.50
N VAL A 26 -9.19 15.83 41.77
CA VAL A 26 -8.50 15.98 40.48
C VAL A 26 -9.07 15.10 39.39
N LEU A 27 -9.74 14.04 39.82
CA LEU A 27 -10.51 13.11 39.01
C LEU A 27 -11.69 13.77 38.27
N SER A 28 -11.94 15.08 38.42
CA SER A 28 -13.12 15.75 37.86
C SER A 28 -12.92 16.53 36.55
N GLN A 29 -11.75 16.51 35.87
CA GLN A 29 -11.57 17.34 34.66
C GLN A 29 -10.65 16.81 33.53
N SER A 30 -10.71 15.54 33.15
CA SER A 30 -10.29 15.14 31.78
C SER A 30 -10.93 13.80 31.36
N ALA A 31 -12.25 13.80 31.21
CA ALA A 31 -13.00 12.64 30.72
C ALA A 31 -12.55 12.22 29.31
N LYS A 32 -12.20 13.17 28.44
CA LYS A 32 -11.95 12.90 27.01
C LYS A 32 -10.63 12.21 26.70
N ALA A 33 -9.57 12.40 27.49
CA ALA A 33 -8.27 11.78 27.23
C ALA A 33 -8.16 10.35 27.78
N SER A 34 -8.77 10.11 28.96
CA SER A 34 -8.89 8.76 29.53
C SER A 34 -9.83 7.89 28.70
N GLU A 35 -10.93 8.47 28.21
CA GLU A 35 -11.83 7.80 27.28
C GLU A 35 -11.16 7.51 25.94
N ALA A 36 -10.41 8.46 25.35
CA ALA A 36 -9.65 8.21 24.12
C ALA A 36 -8.57 7.13 24.29
N PHE A 37 -7.87 7.10 25.42
CA PHE A 37 -6.88 6.07 25.73
C PHE A 37 -7.52 4.70 26.02
N ALA A 38 -8.65 4.66 26.74
CA ALA A 38 -9.41 3.44 26.97
C ALA A 38 -10.04 2.92 25.66
N GLN A 39 -10.57 3.81 24.83
CA GLN A 39 -11.03 3.50 23.48
C GLN A 39 -9.86 3.02 22.60
N HIS A 40 -8.66 3.58 22.75
CA HIS A 40 -7.45 3.15 22.03
C HIS A 40 -7.01 1.74 22.47
N GLN A 41 -6.92 1.46 23.77
CA GLN A 41 -6.66 0.11 24.29
C GLN A 41 -7.75 -0.87 23.88
N MET A 42 -9.02 -0.44 23.87
CA MET A 42 -10.13 -1.25 23.36
C MET A 42 -10.00 -1.53 21.86
N ARG A 43 -9.60 -0.56 21.03
CA ARG A 43 -9.41 -0.76 19.58
C ARG A 43 -8.27 -1.73 19.29
N LEU A 44 -7.13 -1.58 19.96
CA LEU A 44 -6.02 -2.53 19.81
C LEU A 44 -6.41 -3.92 20.30
N ALA A 45 -7.07 -4.02 21.46
CA ALA A 45 -7.58 -5.28 21.97
C ALA A 45 -8.65 -5.89 21.04
N GLN A 46 -9.47 -5.08 20.38
CA GLN A 46 -10.46 -5.53 19.39
C GLN A 46 -9.80 -6.07 18.12
N VAL A 47 -8.77 -5.40 17.60
CA VAL A 47 -8.02 -5.88 16.42
C VAL A 47 -7.29 -7.19 16.74
N GLU A 48 -6.63 -7.28 17.90
CA GLU A 48 -5.93 -8.49 18.34
C GLU A 48 -6.94 -9.63 18.62
N ALA A 49 -8.06 -9.34 19.27
CA ALA A 49 -9.14 -10.31 19.48
C ALA A 49 -9.76 -10.78 18.17
N CYS A 50 -9.97 -9.87 17.21
CA CYS A 50 -10.47 -10.22 15.88
C CYS A 50 -9.47 -11.15 15.15
N LYS A 51 -8.18 -10.84 15.22
CA LYS A 51 -7.12 -11.69 14.66
C LYS A 51 -7.12 -13.09 15.28
N GLU A 52 -7.22 -13.19 16.60
CA GLU A 52 -7.30 -14.48 17.31
C GLU A 52 -8.57 -15.26 16.96
N LEU A 53 -9.72 -14.59 16.83
CA LEU A 53 -10.97 -15.21 16.39
C LEU A 53 -10.88 -15.72 14.95
N MET A 54 -10.27 -14.95 14.04
CA MET A 54 -10.04 -15.39 12.66
C MET A 54 -9.09 -16.59 12.60
N LEU A 55 -8.03 -16.60 13.42
CA LEU A 55 -7.12 -17.73 13.54
C LEU A 55 -7.81 -18.98 14.10
N ALA A 56 -8.66 -18.82 15.11
CA ALA A 56 -9.47 -19.89 15.65
C ALA A 56 -10.42 -20.47 14.59
N GLU A 57 -11.04 -19.60 13.79
CA GLU A 57 -11.92 -20.01 12.69
C GLU A 57 -11.16 -20.73 11.57
N VAL A 58 -9.98 -20.25 11.17
CA VAL A 58 -9.15 -20.97 10.19
C VAL A 58 -8.76 -22.36 10.72
N ARG A 59 -8.46 -22.49 12.02
CA ARG A 59 -8.16 -23.79 12.65
C ARG A 59 -9.39 -24.71 12.64
N THR A 60 -10.57 -24.22 12.99
CA THR A 60 -11.81 -25.02 12.99
C THR A 60 -12.13 -25.52 11.58
N LEU A 61 -12.04 -24.65 10.56
CA LEU A 61 -12.26 -25.02 9.16
C LEU A 61 -11.22 -26.04 8.67
N THR A 62 -9.96 -25.89 9.07
CA THR A 62 -8.89 -26.85 8.74
C THR A 62 -9.14 -28.21 9.38
N ASP A 63 -9.60 -28.25 10.63
CA ASP A 63 -9.96 -29.49 11.31
C ASP A 63 -11.18 -30.17 10.67
N VAL A 64 -12.20 -29.40 10.26
CA VAL A 64 -13.36 -29.92 9.52
C VAL A 64 -12.93 -30.48 8.18
N ARG A 65 -12.06 -29.77 7.45
CA ARG A 65 -11.48 -30.25 6.19
C ARG A 65 -10.73 -31.58 6.38
N ARG A 66 -9.91 -31.70 7.43
CA ARG A 66 -9.20 -32.95 7.75
C ARG A 66 -10.19 -34.09 7.97
N LYS A 67 -11.23 -33.89 8.79
CA LYS A 67 -12.27 -34.90 9.03
C LYS A 67 -13.04 -35.30 7.76
N LEU A 68 -13.30 -34.35 6.86
CA LEU A 68 -13.94 -34.63 5.58
C LEU A 68 -13.03 -35.44 4.64
N LEU A 69 -11.73 -35.15 4.63
CA LEU A 69 -10.75 -35.92 3.87
C LEU A 69 -10.55 -37.34 4.43
N GLU A 70 -10.60 -37.52 5.74
CA GLU A 70 -10.60 -38.85 6.36
C GLU A 70 -11.82 -39.66 5.90
N LYS A 71 -13.02 -39.07 5.97
CA LYS A 71 -14.27 -39.70 5.50
C LYS A 71 -14.25 -40.01 4.01
N TYR A 72 -13.59 -39.20 3.19
CA TYR A 72 -13.53 -39.38 1.73
C TYR A 72 -13.10 -40.80 1.32
N TYR A 73 -12.15 -41.39 2.02
CA TYR A 73 -11.62 -42.73 1.70
C TYR A 73 -12.57 -43.87 2.09
N GLU A 74 -13.42 -43.65 3.10
CA GLU A 74 -14.30 -44.67 3.69
C GLU A 74 -15.69 -44.74 3.06
N THR A 75 -16.03 -43.76 2.22
CA THR A 75 -17.41 -43.54 1.76
C THR A 75 -17.63 -43.93 0.29
N SER A 76 -18.91 -44.11 -0.08
CA SER A 76 -19.40 -44.40 -1.43
C SER A 76 -19.05 -43.30 -2.46
N GLU A 77 -19.08 -43.64 -3.76
CA GLU A 77 -18.71 -42.70 -4.83
C GLU A 77 -19.56 -41.42 -4.86
N GLU A 78 -20.87 -41.53 -4.60
CA GLU A 78 -21.77 -40.36 -4.58
C GLU A 78 -21.44 -39.39 -3.45
N GLU A 79 -21.11 -39.90 -2.26
CA GLU A 79 -20.72 -39.10 -1.12
C GLU A 79 -19.32 -38.50 -1.30
N ARG A 80 -18.42 -39.17 -2.01
CA ARG A 80 -17.12 -38.60 -2.41
C ARG A 80 -17.26 -37.34 -3.25
N PHE A 81 -18.24 -37.27 -4.15
CA PHE A 81 -18.49 -36.05 -4.93
C PHE A 81 -18.96 -34.89 -4.04
N ARG A 82 -19.85 -35.15 -3.08
CA ARG A 82 -20.31 -34.13 -2.11
C ARG A 82 -19.15 -33.64 -1.24
N ILE A 83 -18.38 -34.57 -0.66
CA ILE A 83 -17.21 -34.27 0.16
C ILE A 83 -16.19 -33.44 -0.63
N LYS A 84 -15.93 -33.78 -1.90
CA LYS A 84 -14.99 -33.02 -2.75
C LYS A 84 -15.46 -31.57 -2.96
N ARG A 85 -16.76 -31.36 -3.18
CA ARG A 85 -17.33 -30.02 -3.30
C ARG A 85 -17.18 -29.25 -1.99
N ASP A 86 -17.58 -29.87 -0.87
CA ASP A 86 -17.56 -29.22 0.44
C ASP A 86 -16.12 -28.88 0.88
N VAL A 87 -15.14 -29.76 0.60
CA VAL A 87 -13.70 -29.46 0.79
C VAL A 87 -13.26 -28.28 -0.08
N GLY A 88 -13.71 -28.22 -1.34
CA GLY A 88 -13.43 -27.10 -2.22
C GLY A 88 -14.00 -25.76 -1.73
N ASP A 89 -15.17 -25.78 -1.11
CA ASP A 89 -15.79 -24.58 -0.52
C ASP A 89 -15.07 -24.17 0.77
N LEU A 90 -14.65 -25.11 1.61
CA LEU A 90 -13.80 -24.84 2.78
C LEU A 90 -12.46 -24.23 2.36
N ASP A 91 -11.82 -24.74 1.30
CA ASP A 91 -10.56 -24.20 0.81
C ASP A 91 -10.70 -22.74 0.34
N LYS A 92 -11.81 -22.40 -0.33
CA LYS A 92 -12.11 -21.01 -0.72
C LYS A 92 -12.26 -20.10 0.49
N GLU A 93 -12.98 -20.54 1.52
CA GLU A 93 -13.19 -19.77 2.74
C GLU A 93 -11.90 -19.58 3.54
N ILE A 94 -11.07 -20.63 3.66
CA ILE A 94 -9.75 -20.55 4.30
C ILE A 94 -8.87 -19.52 3.58
N ARG A 95 -8.84 -19.52 2.23
CA ARG A 95 -8.08 -18.52 1.45
C ARG A 95 -8.57 -17.10 1.72
N ARG A 96 -9.89 -16.89 1.67
CA ARG A 96 -10.49 -15.58 1.95
C ARG A 96 -10.09 -15.08 3.34
N LEU A 97 -10.27 -15.90 4.37
CA LEU A 97 -9.89 -15.55 5.75
C LEU A 97 -8.40 -15.27 5.88
N GLY A 98 -7.54 -16.03 5.19
CA GLY A 98 -6.10 -15.79 5.17
C GLY A 98 -5.73 -14.40 4.61
N VAL A 99 -6.40 -13.95 3.55
CA VAL A 99 -6.20 -12.61 2.99
C VAL A 99 -6.61 -11.52 3.98
N TYR A 100 -7.77 -11.66 4.63
CA TYR A 100 -8.24 -10.71 5.65
C TYR A 100 -7.32 -10.67 6.88
N GLN A 101 -6.90 -11.85 7.37
CA GLN A 101 -5.99 -11.95 8.50
C GLN A 101 -4.69 -11.18 8.22
N LYS A 102 -4.13 -11.37 7.03
CA LYS A 102 -2.92 -10.69 6.59
C LYS A 102 -3.16 -9.18 6.34
N ALA A 103 -4.35 -8.77 5.93
CA ALA A 103 -4.71 -7.36 5.81
C ALA A 103 -4.58 -6.60 7.15
N LEU A 104 -4.89 -7.27 8.28
CA LEU A 104 -4.73 -6.67 9.61
C LEU A 104 -3.27 -6.30 9.93
N GLU A 105 -2.30 -6.97 9.30
CA GLU A 105 -0.87 -6.69 9.52
C GLU A 105 -0.40 -5.38 8.86
N TYR A 106 -1.09 -4.93 7.80
CA TYR A 106 -0.82 -3.68 7.09
C TYR A 106 -1.64 -2.49 7.58
N LEU A 107 -2.56 -2.71 8.52
CA LEU A 107 -3.19 -1.59 9.21
C LEU A 107 -2.12 -0.83 10.00
N PRO A 108 -2.25 0.50 10.14
CA PRO A 108 -1.27 1.30 10.84
C PRO A 108 -1.16 0.77 12.28
N LYS A 109 0.03 0.26 12.63
CA LYS A 109 0.37 0.00 14.03
C LYS A 109 0.62 1.37 14.63
N GLU A 110 -0.37 1.93 15.33
CA GLU A 110 -0.22 3.22 16.00
C GLU A 110 1.00 3.14 16.94
N SER A 111 2.11 3.75 16.51
CA SER A 111 3.39 3.69 17.22
C SER A 111 3.29 4.49 18.52
N GLU A 112 3.84 3.94 19.60
CA GLU A 112 3.97 4.62 20.89
C GLU A 112 4.71 5.95 20.70
N GLY A 113 3.98 7.07 20.72
CA GLY A 113 4.58 8.41 20.83
C GLY A 113 4.19 9.45 19.78
N GLN A 114 3.37 9.14 18.77
CA GLN A 114 2.77 10.19 17.95
C GLN A 114 1.40 10.57 18.52
N PRO A 115 1.21 11.82 19.01
CA PRO A 115 -0.12 12.27 19.38
C PRO A 115 -0.98 12.17 18.14
N ALA A 116 -2.09 11.43 18.23
CA ALA A 116 -3.10 11.33 17.20
C ALA A 116 -3.35 12.75 16.66
N GLU A 117 -2.85 13.03 15.46
CA GLU A 117 -3.27 14.22 14.75
C GLU A 117 -4.78 14.04 14.61
N THR A 118 -5.53 14.88 15.31
CA THR A 118 -6.94 15.09 15.09
C THR A 118 -7.10 15.70 13.70
N ALA A 119 -6.91 14.86 12.68
CA ALA A 119 -7.50 15.10 11.39
C ALA A 119 -9.00 15.26 11.66
N PRO A 120 -9.64 16.31 11.16
CA PRO A 120 -11.07 16.48 11.33
C PRO A 120 -11.75 15.19 10.86
N ASP A 121 -12.72 14.70 11.65
CA ASP A 121 -13.67 13.64 11.29
C ASP A 121 -14.29 13.98 9.93
N LYS A 122 -13.59 13.67 8.85
CA LYS A 122 -14.25 13.43 7.58
C LYS A 122 -15.00 12.14 7.83
N PRO A 123 -16.32 12.07 7.55
CA PRO A 123 -17.02 10.80 7.58
C PRO A 123 -16.20 9.86 6.69
N GLN A 124 -15.52 8.90 7.33
CA GLN A 124 -14.91 7.81 6.59
C GLN A 124 -16.08 7.16 5.88
N GLY A 125 -16.07 7.21 4.54
CA GLY A 125 -17.11 6.53 3.77
C GLY A 125 -17.17 5.08 4.20
N GLU A 126 -18.30 4.42 4.04
CA GLU A 126 -18.32 2.96 4.22
C GLU A 126 -17.71 2.30 2.98
N ILE A 127 -17.05 1.15 3.15
CA ILE A 127 -16.62 0.34 2.00
C ILE A 127 -17.88 -0.05 1.22
N SER A 128 -17.86 0.14 -0.08
CA SER A 128 -18.99 -0.24 -0.93
C SER A 128 -19.22 -1.75 -0.86
N SER A 129 -20.47 -2.17 -0.64
CA SER A 129 -20.84 -3.58 -0.61
C SER A 129 -20.47 -4.31 -1.91
N SER A 130 -20.66 -3.66 -3.06
CA SER A 130 -20.31 -4.25 -4.37
C SER A 130 -18.80 -4.44 -4.54
N TRP A 131 -17.99 -3.55 -3.94
CA TRP A 131 -16.54 -3.71 -3.90
C TRP A 131 -16.16 -4.88 -3.01
N GLN A 132 -16.77 -4.99 -1.82
CA GLN A 132 -16.52 -6.06 -0.86
C GLN A 132 -16.91 -7.43 -1.43
N ASP A 133 -18.06 -7.54 -2.09
CA ASP A 133 -18.51 -8.77 -2.75
C ASP A 133 -17.50 -9.22 -3.82
N ARG A 134 -17.00 -8.27 -4.62
CA ARG A 134 -16.00 -8.56 -5.65
C ARG A 134 -14.65 -8.94 -5.04
N PHE A 135 -14.26 -8.29 -3.95
CA PHE A 135 -13.04 -8.63 -3.22
C PHE A 135 -13.11 -10.05 -2.67
N ASP A 136 -14.21 -10.42 -2.02
CA ASP A 136 -14.46 -11.75 -1.46
C ASP A 136 -14.41 -12.83 -2.54
N GLU A 137 -15.00 -12.58 -3.72
CA GLU A 137 -14.93 -13.48 -4.86
C GLU A 137 -13.47 -13.74 -5.28
N LEU A 138 -12.66 -12.68 -5.43
CA LEU A 138 -11.27 -12.79 -5.83
C LEU A 138 -10.40 -13.47 -4.76
N ALA A 139 -10.62 -13.15 -3.49
CA ALA A 139 -9.90 -13.73 -2.36
C ALA A 139 -10.18 -15.24 -2.19
N ARG A 140 -11.36 -15.71 -2.61
CA ARG A 140 -11.72 -17.15 -2.63
C ARG A 140 -11.04 -17.91 -3.77
N LEU A 141 -10.95 -17.30 -4.95
CA LEU A 141 -10.47 -17.98 -6.16
C LEU A 141 -8.95 -18.10 -6.20
N GLN A 142 -8.24 -17.05 -5.80
CA GLN A 142 -6.82 -16.92 -6.10
C GLN A 142 -5.91 -17.36 -4.94
N ASN A 143 -4.77 -17.95 -5.26
CA ASN A 143 -3.90 -18.60 -4.26
C ASN A 143 -2.40 -18.29 -4.42
N GLU A 144 -2.01 -17.53 -5.45
CA GLU A 144 -0.64 -17.09 -5.64
C GLU A 144 -0.25 -16.14 -4.50
N ALA A 145 0.90 -16.39 -3.90
CA ALA A 145 1.35 -15.67 -2.70
C ALA A 145 1.45 -14.15 -2.94
N TRP A 146 1.91 -13.73 -4.11
CA TRP A 146 1.99 -12.31 -4.48
C TRP A 146 0.59 -11.68 -4.62
N ARG A 147 -0.40 -12.43 -5.11
CA ARG A 147 -1.75 -11.92 -5.31
C ARG A 147 -2.47 -11.78 -3.98
N GLN A 148 -2.27 -12.75 -3.08
CA GLN A 148 -2.75 -12.66 -1.70
C GLN A 148 -2.14 -11.44 -0.98
N GLU A 149 -0.83 -11.20 -1.15
CA GLU A 149 -0.16 -10.00 -0.62
C GLU A 149 -0.83 -8.70 -1.10
N LEU A 150 -1.04 -8.56 -2.42
CA LEU A 150 -1.67 -7.37 -3.00
C LEU A 150 -3.11 -7.20 -2.51
N LEU A 151 -3.90 -8.28 -2.47
CA LEU A 151 -5.28 -8.23 -1.97
C LEU A 151 -5.34 -7.84 -0.50
N SER A 152 -4.44 -8.36 0.35
CA SER A 152 -4.37 -7.98 1.76
C SER A 152 -4.05 -6.50 1.93
N ARG A 153 -3.09 -5.97 1.17
CA ARG A 153 -2.77 -4.53 1.20
C ARG A 153 -3.90 -3.68 0.63
N ALA A 154 -4.57 -4.14 -0.42
CA ALA A 154 -5.71 -3.46 -1.01
C ALA A 154 -6.86 -3.33 0.02
N MET A 155 -7.18 -4.42 0.72
CA MET A 155 -8.20 -4.41 1.79
C MET A 155 -7.80 -3.49 2.94
N ALA A 156 -6.55 -3.55 3.40
CA ALA A 156 -6.07 -2.69 4.47
C ALA A 156 -6.17 -1.20 4.11
N ARG A 157 -5.86 -0.85 2.86
CA ARG A 157 -5.92 0.53 2.38
C ARG A 157 -7.36 0.99 2.12
N GLU A 158 -8.19 0.13 1.54
CA GLU A 158 -9.61 0.39 1.35
C GLU A 158 -10.31 0.59 2.70
N ALA A 159 -9.97 -0.20 3.73
CA ALA A 159 -10.49 -0.02 5.09
C ALA A 159 -10.06 1.30 5.75
N GLN A 160 -8.85 1.80 5.45
CA GLN A 160 -8.38 3.10 5.97
C GLN A 160 -9.00 4.29 5.23
N ASN A 161 -9.17 4.15 3.92
CA ASN A 161 -9.69 5.20 3.05
C ASN A 161 -10.57 4.57 1.95
N PRO A 162 -11.88 4.41 2.21
CA PRO A 162 -12.80 3.83 1.25
C PRO A 162 -12.85 4.60 -0.07
N GLY A 163 -12.83 3.87 -1.19
CA GLY A 163 -12.67 4.39 -2.54
C GLY A 163 -11.21 4.59 -2.98
N SER A 164 -10.22 4.27 -2.14
CA SER A 164 -8.80 4.39 -2.50
C SER A 164 -8.33 3.32 -3.48
N ILE A 165 -9.01 2.15 -3.50
CA ILE A 165 -8.77 1.09 -4.48
C ILE A 165 -9.95 1.01 -5.44
N SER A 166 -9.72 1.45 -6.68
CA SER A 166 -10.77 1.37 -7.70
C SER A 166 -11.17 -0.08 -8.03
N PRO A 167 -12.43 -0.35 -8.43
CA PRO A 167 -12.84 -1.67 -8.91
C PRO A 167 -11.99 -2.18 -10.07
N ARG A 168 -11.46 -1.29 -10.91
CA ARG A 168 -10.54 -1.65 -12.01
C ARG A 168 -9.19 -2.15 -11.49
N ALA A 169 -8.64 -1.54 -10.44
CA ALA A 169 -7.43 -2.01 -9.79
C ALA A 169 -7.64 -3.39 -9.16
N LEU A 170 -8.76 -3.56 -8.44
CA LEU A 170 -9.13 -4.85 -7.85
C LEU A 170 -9.30 -5.93 -8.93
N TRP A 171 -10.00 -5.62 -10.02
CA TRP A 171 -10.15 -6.53 -11.16
C TRP A 171 -8.79 -6.90 -11.77
N PHE A 172 -7.90 -5.93 -11.98
CA PHE A 172 -6.56 -6.17 -12.50
C PHE A 172 -5.76 -7.13 -11.62
N ILE A 173 -5.76 -6.93 -10.30
CA ILE A 173 -5.10 -7.86 -9.36
C ILE A 173 -5.66 -9.28 -9.52
N GLY A 174 -6.98 -9.39 -9.66
CA GLY A 174 -7.69 -10.66 -9.77
C GLY A 174 -7.49 -11.42 -11.09
N THR A 175 -7.08 -10.75 -12.17
CA THR A 175 -7.01 -11.34 -13.52
C THR A 175 -5.62 -11.28 -14.16
N VAL A 176 -4.69 -10.48 -13.62
CA VAL A 176 -3.36 -10.36 -14.19
C VAL A 176 -2.57 -11.66 -14.06
N ASP A 177 -1.93 -12.07 -15.15
CA ASP A 177 -1.06 -13.23 -15.19
C ASP A 177 0.22 -13.01 -14.39
N ASP A 178 0.75 -14.10 -13.84
CA ASP A 178 1.98 -14.12 -13.04
C ASP A 178 3.16 -13.45 -13.75
N HIS A 179 3.38 -13.80 -15.02
CA HIS A 179 4.45 -13.24 -15.84
C HIS A 179 4.32 -11.72 -16.02
N ILE A 180 3.10 -11.23 -16.24
CA ILE A 180 2.82 -9.81 -16.43
C ILE A 180 3.00 -9.03 -15.12
N PHE A 181 2.52 -9.59 -14.01
CA PHE A 181 2.71 -8.99 -12.70
C PHE A 181 4.19 -8.86 -12.36
N HIS A 182 4.99 -9.91 -12.60
CA HIS A 182 6.42 -9.89 -12.32
C HIS A 182 7.22 -8.96 -13.25
N ALA A 183 6.78 -8.79 -14.51
CA ALA A 183 7.28 -7.70 -15.37
C ALA A 183 6.99 -6.33 -14.74
N PHE A 184 5.75 -6.09 -14.30
CA PHE A 184 5.37 -4.82 -13.69
C PHE A 184 6.14 -4.55 -12.39
N ALA A 185 6.26 -5.54 -11.50
CA ALA A 185 7.05 -5.43 -10.27
C ALA A 185 8.52 -5.07 -10.57
N SER A 186 9.13 -5.73 -11.56
CA SER A 186 10.50 -5.43 -11.99
C SER A 186 10.64 -4.01 -12.57
N LEU A 187 9.60 -3.49 -13.22
CA LEU A 187 9.57 -2.10 -13.68
C LEU A 187 9.50 -1.14 -12.48
N ILE A 188 8.66 -1.43 -11.48
CA ILE A 188 8.54 -0.61 -10.27
C ILE A 188 9.85 -0.57 -9.48
N ASP A 189 10.59 -1.68 -9.41
CA ASP A 189 11.91 -1.74 -8.79
C ASP A 189 12.95 -0.78 -9.44
N VAL A 190 12.73 -0.40 -10.70
CA VAL A 190 13.58 0.58 -11.43
C VAL A 190 13.05 2.02 -11.33
N CYS A 191 11.80 2.20 -10.91
CA CYS A 191 11.18 3.52 -10.83
C CYS A 191 11.78 4.40 -9.73
N SER A 192 11.79 5.70 -10.00
CA SER A 192 11.96 6.75 -9.00
C SER A 192 10.60 7.35 -8.64
N VAL A 193 10.46 7.85 -7.42
CA VAL A 193 9.29 8.62 -7.00
C VAL A 193 9.54 10.09 -7.32
N VAL A 194 8.73 10.68 -8.20
CA VAL A 194 8.80 12.09 -8.59
C VAL A 194 7.41 12.70 -8.41
N LEU A 195 7.29 13.72 -7.55
CA LEU A 195 6.00 14.31 -7.17
C LEU A 195 5.01 13.25 -6.66
N GLY A 196 5.48 12.36 -5.78
CA GLY A 196 4.67 11.32 -5.16
C GLY A 196 4.16 10.22 -6.09
N ARG A 197 4.71 10.08 -7.31
CA ARG A 197 4.34 9.00 -8.23
C ARG A 197 5.58 8.35 -8.84
N TYR A 198 5.44 7.07 -9.18
CA TYR A 198 6.52 6.31 -9.80
C TYR A 198 6.72 6.71 -11.26
N MET A 199 7.97 6.89 -11.65
CA MET A 199 8.37 7.07 -13.04
C MET A 199 9.83 6.69 -13.29
N ILE A 200 10.16 6.39 -14.55
CA ILE A 200 11.53 6.21 -15.03
C ILE A 200 11.86 7.39 -15.96
N PRO A 201 12.58 8.41 -15.47
CA PRO A 201 12.93 9.58 -16.29
C PRO A 201 13.95 9.21 -17.37
N ASN A 202 13.88 9.86 -18.53
CA ASN A 202 14.88 9.72 -19.61
C ASN A 202 15.18 8.26 -20.02
N HIS A 203 14.17 7.39 -19.94
CA HIS A 203 14.25 5.94 -20.12
C HIS A 203 14.87 5.45 -21.44
N GLN A 204 14.81 6.23 -22.52
CA GLN A 204 15.23 5.81 -23.87
C GLN A 204 16.69 5.36 -23.93
N GLY A 205 17.59 5.99 -23.18
CA GLY A 205 19.00 5.61 -23.13
C GLY A 205 19.29 4.27 -22.45
N TYR A 206 18.29 3.68 -21.78
CA TYR A 206 18.45 2.52 -20.91
C TYR A 206 17.71 1.28 -21.41
N TYR A 207 17.05 1.32 -22.58
CA TYR A 207 16.27 0.18 -23.07
C TYR A 207 17.07 -1.10 -23.28
N GLU A 208 18.34 -0.98 -23.65
CA GLU A 208 19.22 -2.13 -23.86
C GLU A 208 19.86 -2.66 -22.56
N ARG A 209 19.64 -1.98 -21.43
CA ARG A 209 20.19 -2.37 -20.13
C ARG A 209 19.35 -3.49 -19.53
N PHE A 210 20.04 -4.52 -19.04
CA PHE A 210 19.42 -5.59 -18.25
C PHE A 210 18.95 -5.06 -16.91
N ILE A 211 17.80 -5.55 -16.44
CA ILE A 211 17.28 -5.24 -15.10
C ILE A 211 17.91 -6.23 -14.11
N PRO A 212 18.76 -5.79 -13.18
CA PRO A 212 19.31 -6.64 -12.14
C PRO A 212 18.21 -7.31 -11.30
N ASN A 213 18.35 -8.60 -10.97
CA ASN A 213 17.39 -9.34 -10.14
C ASN A 213 15.94 -9.28 -10.65
N CYS A 214 15.75 -9.19 -11.97
CA CYS A 214 14.42 -9.17 -12.56
C CYS A 214 13.67 -10.45 -12.19
N ALA A 215 12.40 -10.30 -11.75
CA ALA A 215 11.57 -11.44 -11.35
C ALA A 215 11.31 -12.43 -12.50
N LEU A 216 11.52 -12.00 -13.75
CA LEU A 216 11.41 -12.83 -14.96
C LEU A 216 12.71 -13.52 -15.36
N GLY A 217 13.83 -13.19 -14.71
CA GLY A 217 15.18 -13.68 -15.00
C GLY A 217 16.14 -12.58 -15.48
N ASP A 218 17.44 -12.81 -15.31
CA ASP A 218 18.49 -11.80 -15.53
C ASP A 218 18.70 -11.39 -17.00
N SER A 219 18.04 -12.07 -17.95
CA SER A 219 18.14 -11.79 -19.38
C SER A 219 17.19 -10.68 -19.87
N TYR A 220 16.31 -10.17 -19.01
CA TYR A 220 15.32 -9.18 -19.42
C TYR A 220 15.90 -7.76 -19.38
N ARG A 221 15.76 -7.05 -20.50
CA ARG A 221 16.12 -5.63 -20.60
C ARG A 221 14.93 -4.75 -20.27
N LEU A 222 15.21 -3.49 -19.93
CA LEU A 222 14.16 -2.51 -19.67
C LEU A 222 13.18 -2.40 -20.83
N GLY A 223 13.69 -2.36 -22.08
CA GLY A 223 12.84 -2.32 -23.27
C GLY A 223 11.91 -3.52 -23.41
N ASN A 224 12.37 -4.74 -23.05
CA ASN A 224 11.52 -5.94 -23.09
C ASN A 224 10.36 -5.84 -22.09
N VAL A 225 10.65 -5.42 -20.86
CA VAL A 225 9.63 -5.26 -19.81
C VAL A 225 8.66 -4.15 -20.16
N THR A 226 9.15 -3.01 -20.66
CA THR A 226 8.29 -1.92 -21.12
C THR A 226 7.37 -2.37 -22.26
N PHE A 227 7.88 -3.14 -23.23
CA PHE A 227 7.10 -3.67 -24.33
C PHE A 227 5.98 -4.61 -23.84
N LEU A 228 6.28 -5.53 -22.91
CA LEU A 228 5.29 -6.45 -22.33
C LEU A 228 4.13 -5.73 -21.63
N LEU A 229 4.40 -4.54 -21.08
CA LEU A 229 3.44 -3.80 -20.26
C LEU A 229 2.67 -2.71 -21.01
N ASN A 230 3.07 -2.39 -22.25
CA ASN A 230 2.58 -1.22 -22.99
C ASN A 230 1.05 -1.23 -23.17
N ASP A 231 0.47 -2.39 -23.47
CA ASP A 231 -0.95 -2.50 -23.85
C ASP A 231 -1.89 -2.73 -22.65
N LEU A 232 -1.35 -2.80 -21.43
CA LEU A 232 -2.13 -3.07 -20.22
C LEU A 232 -2.72 -1.80 -19.58
N GLY A 233 -2.32 -0.63 -20.07
CA GLY A 233 -2.74 0.66 -19.53
C GLY A 233 -2.21 0.94 -18.12
N LEU A 234 -1.10 0.30 -17.71
CA LEU A 234 -0.39 0.58 -16.45
C LEU A 234 0.59 1.75 -16.58
N MET A 235 1.11 1.96 -17.78
CA MET A 235 2.01 3.06 -18.14
C MET A 235 1.31 3.99 -19.12
N GLY A 236 1.62 5.28 -19.02
CA GLY A 236 1.22 6.26 -20.02
C GLY A 236 1.96 6.05 -21.34
N ASP A 237 1.47 6.68 -22.39
CA ASP A 237 2.06 6.65 -23.72
C ASP A 237 3.53 7.13 -23.68
N LEU A 238 4.45 6.29 -24.16
CA LEU A 238 5.90 6.51 -24.04
C LEU A 238 6.42 7.71 -24.85
N LEU A 239 5.67 8.15 -25.87
CA LEU A 239 6.05 9.26 -26.75
C LEU A 239 5.53 10.60 -26.25
N THR A 240 4.40 10.60 -25.56
CA THR A 240 3.67 11.83 -25.18
C THR A 240 3.61 12.08 -23.69
N SER A 241 3.83 11.05 -22.85
CA SER A 241 3.76 11.19 -21.40
C SER A 241 4.91 12.05 -20.88
N GLN A 242 4.54 13.19 -20.31
CA GLN A 242 5.47 14.10 -19.65
C GLN A 242 4.84 14.66 -18.38
N LYS A 243 5.66 14.80 -17.34
CA LYS A 243 5.29 15.59 -16.16
C LYS A 243 5.87 16.98 -16.28
N GLN A 244 5.01 17.98 -16.16
CA GLN A 244 5.43 19.38 -16.17
C GLN A 244 5.47 19.92 -14.75
N ILE A 245 6.59 20.53 -14.42
CA ILE A 245 6.84 21.16 -13.13
C ILE A 245 6.91 22.66 -13.38
N PRO A 246 6.05 23.45 -12.71
CA PRO A 246 6.00 24.89 -12.93
C PRO A 246 7.30 25.55 -12.48
N GLU A 247 7.61 26.71 -13.06
CA GLU A 247 8.71 27.56 -12.60
C GLU A 247 8.52 27.93 -11.12
N ASN A 248 9.63 28.02 -10.37
CA ASN A 248 9.63 28.23 -8.92
C ASN A 248 8.92 27.11 -8.11
N GLY A 249 8.59 25.98 -8.74
CA GLY A 249 8.09 24.80 -8.08
C GLY A 249 9.15 24.16 -7.19
N MET A 250 8.75 23.77 -5.98
CA MET A 250 9.55 22.95 -5.08
C MET A 250 8.97 21.54 -5.03
N PHE A 251 9.80 20.53 -5.23
CA PHE A 251 9.35 19.15 -5.23
C PHE A 251 10.44 18.19 -4.73
N GLN A 252 9.99 17.07 -4.17
CA GLN A 252 10.85 15.99 -3.74
C GLN A 252 10.91 14.91 -4.82
N VAL A 253 12.10 14.35 -4.99
CA VAL A 253 12.35 13.15 -5.79
C VAL A 253 13.10 12.14 -4.95
N ALA A 254 12.78 10.86 -5.10
CA ALA A 254 13.41 9.80 -4.34
C ALA A 254 13.59 8.53 -5.16
N CYS A 255 14.65 7.78 -4.88
CA CYS A 255 14.84 6.42 -5.37
C CYS A 255 15.48 5.62 -4.23
N GLY A 256 14.71 4.69 -3.67
CA GLY A 256 15.09 3.98 -2.45
C GLY A 256 15.34 4.95 -1.30
N SER A 257 16.47 4.77 -0.63
CA SER A 257 16.97 5.60 0.47
C SER A 257 17.49 6.98 0.07
N LYS A 258 17.76 7.23 -1.23
CA LYS A 258 18.24 8.53 -1.71
C LYS A 258 17.07 9.45 -2.03
N TYR A 259 17.11 10.69 -1.55
CA TYR A 259 16.15 11.72 -1.94
C TYR A 259 16.81 13.09 -2.15
N TYR A 260 16.22 13.88 -3.04
CA TYR A 260 16.61 15.26 -3.30
C TYR A 260 15.38 16.16 -3.25
N ILE A 261 15.59 17.39 -2.77
CA ILE A 261 14.62 18.47 -2.87
C ILE A 261 15.10 19.41 -3.97
N LEU A 262 14.26 19.59 -4.99
CA LEU A 262 14.55 20.44 -6.14
C LEU A 262 13.67 21.67 -6.10
N LYS A 263 14.27 22.83 -6.33
CA LYS A 263 13.58 24.09 -6.58
C LYS A 263 13.86 24.54 -8.00
N THR A 264 12.87 24.44 -8.87
CA THR A 264 13.02 24.80 -10.29
C THR A 264 13.15 26.32 -10.46
N LYS A 265 14.10 26.77 -11.27
CA LYS A 265 14.22 28.16 -11.73
C LYS A 265 13.53 28.40 -13.06
N GLN A 266 13.22 27.33 -13.79
CA GLN A 266 12.52 27.35 -15.07
C GLN A 266 11.51 26.21 -15.11
N ARG A 267 10.54 26.27 -16.03
CA ARG A 267 9.61 25.15 -16.25
C ARG A 267 10.38 23.90 -16.66
N LEU A 268 10.26 22.83 -15.88
CA LEU A 268 10.89 21.55 -16.16
C LEU A 268 9.86 20.59 -16.74
N SER A 269 10.16 19.98 -17.89
CA SER A 269 9.37 18.87 -18.42
C SER A 269 10.16 17.58 -18.29
N VAL A 270 9.59 16.59 -17.62
CA VAL A 270 10.21 15.29 -17.39
C VAL A 270 9.45 14.26 -18.23
N SER A 271 10.06 13.83 -19.32
CA SER A 271 9.60 12.71 -20.14
C SER A 271 10.14 11.39 -19.59
N GLY A 272 9.34 10.34 -19.68
CA GLY A 272 9.71 9.05 -19.11
C GLY A 272 8.60 8.02 -19.21
N ILE A 273 8.88 6.85 -18.65
CA ILE A 273 7.81 5.90 -18.34
C ILE A 273 7.10 6.45 -17.10
N ILE A 274 5.86 6.92 -17.26
CA ILE A 274 5.03 7.46 -16.18
C ILE A 274 3.86 6.51 -15.98
N LEU A 275 3.54 6.16 -14.74
CA LEU A 275 2.38 5.29 -14.49
C LEU A 275 1.05 6.01 -14.72
N THR A 276 0.04 5.26 -15.18
CA THR A 276 -1.34 5.72 -15.20
C THR A 276 -1.93 5.69 -13.78
N PRO A 277 -3.13 6.24 -13.54
CA PRO A 277 -3.80 6.09 -12.25
C PRO A 277 -4.00 4.62 -11.82
N LEU A 278 -4.19 3.70 -12.79
CA LEU A 278 -4.25 2.26 -12.51
C LEU A 278 -2.88 1.75 -12.10
N GLY A 279 -1.83 2.08 -12.85
CA GLY A 279 -0.45 1.69 -12.53
C GLY A 279 -0.02 2.20 -11.16
N ASP A 280 -0.27 3.47 -10.84
CA ASP A 280 0.01 4.07 -9.52
C ASP A 280 -0.75 3.34 -8.40
N SER A 281 -2.03 3.00 -8.62
CA SER A 281 -2.84 2.27 -7.64
C SER A 281 -2.24 0.90 -7.34
N ILE A 282 -1.84 0.13 -8.36
CA ILE A 282 -1.20 -1.18 -8.18
C ILE A 282 0.20 -1.04 -7.57
N ALA A 283 1.02 -0.12 -8.08
CA ALA A 283 2.39 0.10 -7.59
C ALA A 283 2.40 0.50 -6.11
N SER A 284 1.37 1.21 -5.65
CA SER A 284 1.25 1.61 -4.25
C SER A 284 0.85 0.47 -3.28
N LEU A 285 0.57 -0.72 -3.82
CA LEU A 285 0.37 -1.95 -3.06
C LEU A 285 1.62 -2.84 -3.06
N TYR A 286 2.69 -2.43 -3.73
CA TYR A 286 3.93 -3.18 -3.85
C TYR A 286 5.05 -2.43 -3.12
N ASP A 287 5.93 -3.17 -2.44
CA ASP A 287 7.15 -2.60 -1.86
C ASP A 287 8.28 -2.69 -2.88
N PRO A 288 8.72 -1.56 -3.46
CA PRO A 288 9.81 -1.56 -4.44
C PRO A 288 11.10 -2.06 -3.81
N LYS A 289 11.82 -2.92 -4.53
CA LYS A 289 13.16 -3.36 -4.17
C LYS A 289 14.18 -2.46 -4.85
N GLU A 290 15.10 -1.91 -4.07
CA GLU A 290 16.15 -1.07 -4.63
C GLU A 290 16.96 -1.81 -5.70
N ASN A 291 17.15 -1.14 -6.83
CA ASN A 291 17.84 -1.69 -7.98
C ASN A 291 18.99 -0.77 -8.43
N ALA A 292 20.14 -1.36 -8.76
CA ALA A 292 21.30 -0.62 -9.25
C ALA A 292 21.01 0.18 -10.53
N LEU A 293 20.20 -0.36 -11.45
CA LEU A 293 19.78 0.34 -12.67
C LEU A 293 18.85 1.52 -12.33
N GLY A 294 17.92 1.34 -11.39
CA GLY A 294 17.04 2.44 -10.94
C GLY A 294 17.84 3.60 -10.35
N LEU A 295 18.82 3.30 -9.49
CA LEU A 295 19.73 4.29 -8.92
C LEU A 295 20.60 4.97 -10.00
N GLU A 296 21.11 4.22 -10.98
CA GLU A 296 21.88 4.77 -12.10
C GLU A 296 21.05 5.78 -12.91
N ILE A 297 19.84 5.39 -13.32
CA ILE A 297 18.92 6.25 -14.08
C ILE A 297 18.58 7.50 -13.27
N PHE A 298 18.27 7.33 -11.98
CA PHE A 298 17.94 8.41 -11.07
C PHE A 298 19.08 9.41 -10.92
N ASP A 299 20.30 8.93 -10.61
CA ASP A 299 21.47 9.78 -10.42
C ASP A 299 21.85 10.49 -11.73
N ALA A 300 21.75 9.80 -12.88
CA ALA A 300 22.00 10.40 -14.19
C ALA A 300 20.98 11.50 -14.53
N TRP A 301 19.70 11.27 -14.22
CA TRP A 301 18.64 12.25 -14.42
C TRP A 301 18.83 13.48 -13.53
N VAL A 302 19.09 13.30 -12.23
CA VAL A 302 19.32 14.42 -11.30
C VAL A 302 20.54 15.24 -11.75
N LYS A 303 21.63 14.60 -12.18
CA LYS A 303 22.81 15.29 -12.73
C LYS A 303 22.53 16.03 -14.04
N SER A 304 21.57 15.57 -14.84
CA SER A 304 21.16 16.24 -16.08
C SER A 304 20.38 17.54 -15.83
N ILE A 305 19.83 17.71 -14.61
CA ILE A 305 19.19 18.95 -14.20
C ILE A 305 20.29 19.93 -13.78
N GLY A 306 20.74 20.75 -14.72
CA GLY A 306 21.77 21.75 -14.48
C GLY A 306 21.35 22.82 -13.45
N PRO A 307 22.32 23.50 -12.82
CA PRO A 307 22.08 24.55 -11.81
C PRO A 307 21.29 25.75 -12.34
N GLU A 308 21.25 25.94 -13.65
CA GLU A 308 20.43 26.90 -14.38
C GLU A 308 18.94 26.53 -14.41
N ILE A 309 18.63 25.23 -14.34
CA ILE A 309 17.26 24.69 -14.40
C ILE A 309 16.68 24.55 -12.99
N ALA A 310 17.43 24.04 -12.02
CA ALA A 310 16.99 23.90 -10.63
C ALA A 310 18.13 23.97 -9.62
N GLU A 311 17.80 24.43 -8.41
CA GLU A 311 18.62 24.20 -7.22
C GLU A 311 18.33 22.80 -6.69
N VAL A 312 19.38 21.97 -6.60
CA VAL A 312 19.29 20.59 -6.12
C VAL A 312 19.91 20.53 -4.73
N GLN A 313 19.14 20.12 -3.72
CA GLN A 313 19.63 19.87 -2.36
C GLN A 313 19.46 18.38 -2.06
N GLN A 314 20.56 17.71 -1.73
CA GLN A 314 20.50 16.33 -1.26
C GLN A 314 19.97 16.32 0.17
N GLY A 315 18.94 15.51 0.41
CA GLY A 315 18.45 15.28 1.74
C GLY A 315 19.38 14.36 2.52
N THR A 316 19.68 14.73 3.77
CA THR A 316 20.36 13.88 4.75
C THR A 316 19.37 13.03 5.54
#